data_AF-A0A9W5P1K0-F1
#
_entry.id   AF-A0A9W5P1K0-F1
#
_cell.length_a   1.000
_cell.length_b   1.000
_cell.length_c   1.000
_cell.angle_alpha   90.00
_cell.angle_beta   90.00
_cell.angle_gamma   90.00
#
_symmetry.space_group_name_H-M   'P 1'
#
loop_
_entity.id
_entity.type
_entity.pdbx_description
1 polymer ?
#
loop_
_entity_poly.entity_id
_entity_poly.type
_entity_poly.pdbx_seq_one_letter_code
_entity_poly.pdbx_strand_id
1 'polypeptide(L)'
;MYLGQMQLEFREVSSGEQLAFENGESILRFRSRNGSEVSYEKENSRLIRKVNRRGREVVLQNIGTVSYKLTPHVLIINVKDTSGKIYEGVVMRYSEIGINV
;
A
#
# COMPACT_ATOMS: atom_id res chain seq x y z
N MET A 1 12.11 -7.47 -0.72
CA MET A 1 11.29 -7.90 0.44
C MET A 1 9.89 -7.30 0.39
N TYR A 2 9.73 -5.96 0.38
CA TYR A 2 8.43 -5.27 0.34
C TYR A 2 7.47 -5.71 -0.78
N LEU A 3 7.90 -5.69 -2.05
CA LEU A 3 7.02 -6.04 -3.19
C LEU A 3 6.49 -7.48 -3.12
N GLY A 4 7.31 -8.43 -2.67
CA GLY A 4 6.87 -9.82 -2.50
C GLY A 4 5.79 -9.96 -1.43
N GLN A 5 5.96 -9.26 -0.30
CA GLN A 5 4.93 -9.22 0.75
C GLN A 5 3.63 -8.57 0.23
N MET A 6 3.73 -7.47 -0.53
CA MET A 6 2.54 -6.84 -1.15
C MET A 6 1.82 -7.79 -2.09
N GLN A 7 2.57 -8.53 -2.92
CA GLN A 7 2.00 -9.47 -3.86
C GLN A 7 1.23 -10.61 -3.16
N LEU A 8 1.74 -11.11 -2.03
CA LEU A 8 1.07 -12.12 -1.23
C LEU A 8 -0.18 -11.56 -0.54
N GLU A 9 -0.07 -10.40 0.10
CA GLU A 9 -1.20 -9.78 0.80
C GLU A 9 -2.32 -9.40 -0.18
N PHE A 10 -1.98 -8.75 -1.30
CA PHE A 10 -2.96 -8.33 -2.29
C PHE A 10 -3.76 -9.49 -2.88
N ARG A 11 -3.20 -10.71 -2.92
CA ARG A 11 -3.93 -11.91 -3.35
C ARG A 11 -5.07 -12.30 -2.40
N GLU A 12 -4.95 -11.99 -1.11
CA GLU A 12 -5.86 -12.48 -0.06
C GLU A 12 -6.90 -11.45 0.38
N VAL A 13 -6.77 -10.19 -0.04
CA VAL A 13 -7.70 -9.11 0.38
C VAL A 13 -9.06 -9.25 -0.32
N SER A 14 -10.13 -8.85 0.38
CA SER A 14 -11.48 -8.80 -0.17
C SER A 14 -11.80 -7.44 -0.77
N SER A 15 -11.27 -6.37 -0.17
CA SER A 15 -11.46 -5.01 -0.66
C SER A 15 -10.28 -4.12 -0.28
N GLY A 16 -10.18 -2.99 -0.98
CA GLY A 16 -9.19 -1.98 -0.69
C GLY A 16 -9.70 -0.57 -0.94
N GLU A 17 -8.98 0.37 -0.37
CA GLU A 17 -9.24 1.80 -0.42
C GLU A 17 -7.91 2.52 -0.57
N GLN A 18 -7.89 3.55 -1.39
CA GLN A 18 -6.78 4.49 -1.49
C GLN A 18 -7.25 5.87 -1.04
N LEU A 19 -6.60 6.40 -0.02
CA LEU A 19 -6.81 7.77 0.46
C LEU A 19 -5.69 8.65 -0.10
N ALA A 20 -5.98 9.41 -1.15
CA ALA A 20 -5.02 10.35 -1.75
C ALA A 20 -5.12 11.74 -1.10
N PHE A 21 -3.96 12.36 -0.89
CA PHE A 21 -3.84 13.70 -0.33
C PHE A 21 -3.35 14.70 -1.40
N GLU A 22 -3.61 15.99 -1.17
CA GLU A 22 -3.22 17.06 -2.12
C GLU A 22 -1.70 17.15 -2.35
N ASN A 23 -0.90 16.70 -1.38
CA ASN A 23 0.56 16.67 -1.49
C ASN A 23 1.09 15.50 -2.36
N GLY A 24 0.19 14.73 -2.99
CA GLY A 24 0.54 13.59 -3.84
C GLY A 24 0.90 12.32 -3.08
N GLU A 25 0.82 12.32 -1.74
CA GLU A 25 0.94 11.10 -0.94
C GLU A 25 -0.40 10.35 -0.91
N SER A 26 -0.35 9.05 -0.65
CA SER A 26 -1.56 8.31 -0.33
C SER A 26 -1.36 7.23 0.72
N ILE A 27 -2.44 6.92 1.43
CA ILE A 27 -2.54 5.75 2.31
C ILE A 27 -3.26 4.65 1.55
N LEU A 28 -2.73 3.44 1.62
CA LEU A 28 -3.39 2.23 1.13
C LEU A 28 -3.98 1.48 2.32
N ARG A 29 -5.26 1.11 2.24
CA ARG A 29 -5.93 0.26 3.21
C ARG A 29 -6.53 -0.95 2.52
N PHE A 30 -6.33 -2.10 3.14
CA PHE A 30 -6.95 -3.34 2.72
C PHE A 30 -7.79 -3.93 3.83
N ARG A 31 -8.91 -4.53 3.45
CA ARG A 31 -9.66 -5.43 4.30
C ARG A 31 -9.51 -6.84 3.77
N SER A 32 -9.06 -7.74 4.64
CA SER A 32 -8.98 -9.16 4.36
C SER A 32 -10.34 -9.84 4.56
N ARG A 33 -10.49 -11.04 3.99
CA ARG A 33 -11.72 -11.85 4.11
C ARG A 33 -12.11 -12.18 5.56
N ASN A 34 -11.13 -12.22 6.47
CA ASN A 34 -11.37 -12.47 7.90
C ASN A 34 -11.71 -11.20 8.69
N GLY A 35 -11.84 -10.06 8.03
CA GLY A 35 -12.19 -8.77 8.65
C GLY A 35 -10.98 -7.97 9.14
N SER A 36 -9.75 -8.51 9.08
CA SER A 36 -8.56 -7.74 9.47
C SER A 36 -8.28 -6.62 8.48
N GLU A 37 -7.94 -5.45 9.01
CA GLU A 37 -7.52 -4.27 8.25
C GLU A 37 -5.99 -4.21 8.20
N VAL A 38 -5.41 -3.95 7.04
CA VAL A 38 -3.98 -3.65 6.89
C VAL A 38 -3.85 -2.27 6.27
N SER A 39 -3.03 -1.40 6.86
CA SER A 39 -2.75 -0.08 6.31
C SER A 39 -1.27 0.15 6.08
N TYR A 40 -0.97 0.93 5.05
CA TYR A 40 0.35 1.41 4.68
C TYR A 40 0.39 2.92 4.78
N GLU A 41 1.10 3.41 5.79
CA GLU A 41 1.11 4.82 6.16
C GLU A 41 2.55 5.33 6.20
N LYS A 42 2.79 6.48 5.58
CA LYS A 42 4.08 7.14 5.66
C LYS A 42 4.18 7.92 6.98
N GLU A 43 5.23 7.63 7.75
CA GLU A 43 5.61 8.38 8.95
C GLU A 43 7.04 8.87 8.77
N ASN A 44 7.23 10.19 8.68
CA ASN A 44 8.52 10.80 8.32
C ASN A 44 9.05 10.22 6.99
N SER A 45 10.23 9.59 7.00
CA SER A 45 10.84 8.96 5.82
C SER A 45 10.69 7.43 5.80
N ARG A 46 9.68 6.89 6.49
CA ARG A 46 9.43 5.45 6.59
C ARG A 46 8.01 5.12 6.16
N LEU A 47 7.84 4.00 5.45
CA LEU A 47 6.54 3.40 5.22
C LEU A 47 6.28 2.36 6.32
N ILE A 48 5.20 2.56 7.05
CA ILE A 48 4.79 1.73 8.18
C ILE A 48 3.59 0.91 7.77
N ARG A 49 3.70 -0.40 7.99
CA ARG A 49 2.59 -1.34 7.88
C ARG A 49 1.97 -1.54 9.26
N LYS A 50 0.63 -1.43 9.31
CA LYS A 50 -0.17 -1.63 10.52
C LYS A 50 -1.25 -2.67 10.25
N VAL A 51 -1.52 -3.53 11.24
CA VAL A 51 -2.60 -4.51 11.22
C VAL A 51 -3.62 -4.14 12.28
N ASN A 52 -4.88 -3.96 11.89
CA ASN A 52 -5.97 -3.49 12.74
C ASN A 52 -5.61 -2.20 13.48
N ARG A 53 -4.94 -1.28 12.78
CA ARG A 53 -4.41 0.00 13.30
C ARG A 53 -3.41 -0.16 14.45
N ARG A 54 -2.94 -1.37 14.68
CA ARG A 54 -1.93 -1.75 15.66
C ARG A 54 -0.68 -2.23 14.90
N GLY A 55 0.46 -2.18 15.55
CA GLY A 55 1.73 -2.56 14.92
C GLY A 55 2.46 -1.38 14.27
N ARG A 56 3.76 -1.59 14.05
CA ARG A 56 4.70 -0.58 13.55
C ARG A 56 5.81 -1.23 12.76
N GLU A 57 5.43 -2.06 11.79
CA GLU A 57 6.37 -2.75 10.93
C GLU A 57 6.91 -1.76 9.89
N VAL A 58 8.22 -1.50 9.92
CA VAL A 58 8.86 -0.63 8.91
C VAL A 58 9.13 -1.47 7.66
N VAL A 59 8.38 -1.21 6.58
CA VAL A 59 8.50 -2.00 5.33
C VAL A 59 9.40 -1.34 4.30
N LEU A 60 9.55 -0.02 4.36
CA LEU A 60 10.50 0.75 3.55
C LEU A 60 11.06 1.95 4.34
N GLN A 61 12.27 2.39 3.98
CA GLN A 61 12.96 3.54 4.58
C GLN A 61 13.47 4.49 3.49
N ASN A 62 13.89 5.69 3.89
CA ASN A 62 14.39 6.76 3.03
C ASN A 62 13.37 7.20 1.96
N ILE A 63 12.09 7.21 2.32
CA ILE A 63 11.01 7.62 1.41
C ILE A 63 10.73 9.12 1.53
N GLY A 64 10.71 9.80 0.39
CA GLY A 64 10.23 11.17 0.25
C GLY A 64 8.71 11.22 0.08
N THR A 65 8.15 10.44 -0.86
CA THR A 65 6.70 10.29 -1.05
C THR A 65 6.33 8.86 -1.47
N VAL A 66 5.09 8.47 -1.19
CA VAL A 66 4.50 7.21 -1.66
C VAL A 66 3.09 7.47 -2.16
N SER A 67 2.77 6.91 -3.32
CA SER A 67 1.42 6.94 -3.86
C SER A 67 1.05 5.58 -4.44
N TYR A 68 -0.25 5.36 -4.53
CA TYR A 68 -0.85 4.11 -4.98
C TYR A 68 -1.78 4.38 -6.17
N LYS A 69 -2.05 3.36 -6.97
CA LYS A 69 -3.20 3.32 -7.88
C LYS A 69 -3.81 1.95 -7.76
N LEU A 70 -4.99 1.89 -7.14
CA LEU A 70 -5.68 0.65 -6.88
C LEU A 70 -6.81 0.44 -7.89
N THR A 71 -6.81 -0.73 -8.53
CA THR A 71 -7.90 -1.24 -9.36
C THR A 71 -8.35 -2.61 -8.83
N PRO A 72 -9.48 -3.17 -9.32
CA PRO A 72 -9.94 -4.49 -8.86
C PRO A 72 -8.91 -5.62 -9.03
N HIS A 73 -7.98 -5.51 -9.97
CA HIS A 73 -7.00 -6.57 -10.30
C HIS A 73 -5.54 -6.18 -10.08
N VAL A 74 -5.25 -4.89 -10.01
CA VAL A 74 -3.89 -4.37 -10.04
C VAL A 74 -3.71 -3.30 -8.98
N LEU A 75 -2.60 -3.39 -8.26
CA LEU A 75 -2.09 -2.31 -7.43
C LEU A 75 -0.76 -1.83 -8.02
N ILE A 76 -0.71 -0.55 -8.35
CA ILE A 76 0.54 0.13 -8.71
C ILE A 76 1.00 0.93 -7.49
N ILE A 77 2.29 0.83 -7.19
CA ILE A 77 2.95 1.47 -6.04
C ILE A 77 4.05 2.35 -6.60
N ASN A 78 3.98 3.65 -6.32
CA ASN A 78 4.99 4.62 -6.70
C ASN A 78 5.67 5.14 -5.45
N VAL A 79 7.00 5.01 -5.39
CA VAL A 79 7.82 5.49 -4.28
C VAL A 79 8.88 6.42 -4.82
N LYS A 80 8.90 7.65 -4.31
CA LYS A 80 10.03 8.57 -4.51
C LYS A 80 10.87 8.57 -3.25
N ASP A 81 12.15 8.22 -3.35
CA ASP A 81 13.06 8.27 -2.20
C ASP A 81 13.48 9.72 -1.87
N THR A 82 14.17 9.90 -0.74
CA THR A 82 14.65 11.22 -0.30
C THR A 82 15.73 11.82 -1.22
N SER A 83 16.33 11.02 -2.11
CA SER A 83 17.24 11.53 -3.16
C SER A 83 16.50 11.99 -4.41
N GLY A 84 15.20 11.69 -4.49
CA GLY A 84 14.32 12.02 -5.61
C GLY A 84 14.19 10.93 -6.66
N LYS A 85 14.84 9.77 -6.47
CA LYS A 85 14.72 8.63 -7.39
C LYS A 85 13.37 7.96 -7.21
N ILE A 86 12.76 7.59 -8.33
CA ILE A 86 11.42 6.99 -8.38
C ILE A 86 11.55 5.48 -8.63
N TYR A 87 10.75 4.73 -7.90
CA TYR A 87 10.58 3.29 -8.02
C TYR A 87 9.11 3.00 -8.26
N GLU A 88 8.83 2.19 -9.29
CA GLU A 88 7.50 1.67 -9.56
C GLU A 88 7.47 0.18 -9.22
N GLY A 89 6.43 -0.22 -8.50
CA GLY A 89 6.12 -1.61 -8.21
C GLY A 89 4.71 -1.94 -8.65
N VAL A 90 4.53 -3.10 -9.27
CA VAL A 90 3.23 -3.57 -9.72
C VAL A 90 2.95 -4.93 -9.10
N VAL A 91 1.79 -5.08 -8.50
CA VAL A 91 1.29 -6.37 -8.02
C VAL A 91 -0.09 -6.62 -8.60
N MET A 92 -0.37 -7.88 -8.92
CA MET A 92 -1.57 -8.27 -9.67
C MET A 92 -2.23 -9.50 -9.09
N ARG A 93 -3.52 -9.67 -9.37
CA ARG A 93 -4.30 -10.85 -9.00
C ARG A 93 -5.31 -11.17 -10.10
N TYR A 94 -5.82 -12.40 -10.11
CA TYR A 94 -6.78 -12.88 -11.12
C TYR A 94 -8.23 -12.58 -10.78
N SER A 95 -8.59 -12.57 -9.49
CA SER A 95 -9.96 -12.33 -9.03
C SER A 95 -10.12 -10.89 -8.59
N GLU A 96 -11.27 -10.28 -8.84
CA GLU A 96 -11.52 -8.90 -8.44
C GLU A 96 -11.54 -8.70 -6.92
N ILE A 97 -11.24 -7.48 -6.48
CA ILE A 97 -11.52 -6.98 -5.14
C ILE A 97 -12.56 -5.87 -5.22
N GLY A 98 -13.28 -5.67 -4.11
CA GLY A 98 -14.06 -4.45 -3.95
C GLY A 98 -13.16 -3.23 -3.83
N ILE A 99 -13.50 -2.15 -4.54
CA ILE A 99 -12.86 -0.85 -4.37
C ILE A 99 -13.82 0.05 -3.61
N ASN A 100 -13.40 0.49 -2.43
CA ASN A 100 -14.12 1.50 -1.67
C ASN A 100 -13.60 2.87 -2.10
N VAL A 101 -14.53 3.78 -2.38
CA VAL A 101 -14.28 5.17 -2.78
C VAL A 101 -14.60 6.09 -1.61
#